data_AF-A0A661IVM5-F1
#
_entry.id   AF-A0A661IVM5-F1
#
_cell.length_a   1.000
_cell.length_b   1.000
_cell.length_c   1.000
_cell.angle_alpha   90.00
_cell.angle_beta   90.00
_cell.angle_gamma   90.00
#
_symmetry.space_group_name_H-M   'P 1'
#
loop_
_entity.id
_entity.type
_entity.pdbx_description
1 polymer ?
#
loop_
_entity_poly.entity_id
_entity_poly.type
_entity_poly.pdbx_seq_one_letter_code
_entity_poly.pdbx_strand_id
1 'polypeptide(L)'
;MNKVKINTKDFLGLLVGTIEERMNCLATNEIFSSLEISDIKYIYQKELDRYKKEDGIENEIIYMLQVLAYNRHKSKYSEEIATFVLDKLFEMMSIELIDLSYN
;
A
#
# COMPACT_ATOMS: atom_id res chain seq x y z
N MET A 1 8.09 -10.28 23.10
CA MET A 1 7.71 -10.84 21.79
C MET A 1 8.94 -10.85 20.90
N ASN A 2 9.36 -12.02 20.43
CA ASN A 2 10.39 -12.11 19.40
C ASN A 2 9.86 -11.42 18.14
N LYS A 3 10.61 -10.43 17.62
CA LYS A 3 10.31 -9.77 16.35
C LYS A 3 10.37 -10.82 15.25
N VAL A 4 9.22 -11.31 14.79
CA VAL A 4 9.14 -12.03 13.53
C VAL A 4 9.49 -11.00 12.47
N LYS A 5 10.67 -11.15 11.86
CA LYS A 5 11.06 -10.33 10.70
C LYS A 5 10.42 -10.98 9.49
N ILE A 6 9.72 -10.20 8.66
CA ILE A 6 9.16 -10.72 7.41
C ILE A 6 10.26 -11.47 6.64
N ASN A 7 9.97 -12.68 6.19
CA ASN A 7 10.95 -13.43 5.42
C ASN A 7 11.05 -12.84 4.00
N THR A 8 12.19 -13.05 3.34
CA THR A 8 12.45 -12.48 2.02
C THR A 8 11.45 -12.93 0.97
N LYS A 9 10.90 -14.14 1.07
CA LYS A 9 9.92 -14.67 0.10
C LYS A 9 8.61 -13.90 0.18
N ASP A 10 8.10 -13.65 1.38
CA ASP A 10 6.85 -12.91 1.60
C ASP A 10 7.02 -11.44 1.19
N PHE A 11 8.17 -10.84 1.50
CA PHE A 11 8.49 -9.49 1.03
C PHE A 11 8.59 -9.41 -0.49
N LEU A 12 9.22 -10.39 -1.15
CA LEU A 12 9.25 -10.47 -2.62
C LEU A 12 7.84 -10.67 -3.19
N GLY A 13 7.00 -11.48 -2.55
CA GLY A 13 5.59 -11.65 -2.93
C GLY A 13 4.83 -10.33 -2.96
N LEU A 14 5.06 -9.45 -1.97
CA LEU A 14 4.51 -8.09 -1.94
C LEU A 14 5.03 -7.21 -3.09
N LEU A 15 6.24 -7.49 -3.60
CA LEU A 15 6.85 -6.70 -4.66
C LEU A 15 6.52 -7.19 -6.07
N VAL A 16 6.38 -8.50 -6.30
CA VAL A 16 6.26 -9.06 -7.66
C VAL A 16 5.07 -9.98 -7.88
N GLY A 17 4.30 -10.33 -6.84
CA GLY A 17 3.09 -11.15 -6.97
C GLY A 17 1.96 -10.42 -7.68
N THR A 18 0.87 -11.12 -8.00
CA THR A 18 -0.38 -10.53 -8.51
C THR A 18 -1.03 -9.62 -7.47
N ILE A 19 -2.00 -8.78 -7.85
CA ILE A 19 -2.72 -7.96 -6.87
C ILE A 19 -3.37 -8.80 -5.77
N GLU A 20 -3.99 -9.93 -6.13
CA GLU A 20 -4.62 -10.85 -5.18
C GLU A 20 -3.59 -11.42 -4.20
N GLU A 21 -2.44 -11.88 -4.70
CA GLU A 21 -1.34 -12.38 -3.87
C GLU A 21 -0.81 -11.31 -2.90
N ARG A 22 -0.64 -10.07 -3.39
CA ARG A 22 -0.19 -8.93 -2.58
C ARG A 22 -1.20 -8.59 -1.49
N MET A 23 -2.49 -8.52 -1.82
CA MET A 23 -3.55 -8.22 -0.85
C MET A 23 -3.69 -9.31 0.20
N ASN A 24 -3.62 -10.58 -0.20
CA ASN A 24 -3.64 -11.72 0.73
C ASN A 24 -2.44 -11.71 1.68
N CYS A 25 -1.25 -11.35 1.19
CA CYS A 25 -0.07 -11.15 2.04
C CYS A 25 -0.30 -10.03 3.06
N LEU A 26 -0.78 -8.86 2.63
CA LEU A 26 -1.05 -7.72 3.52
C LEU A 26 -2.20 -7.99 4.51
N ALA A 27 -3.14 -8.88 4.20
CA ALA A 27 -4.20 -9.26 5.13
C ALA A 27 -3.69 -10.15 6.28
N THR A 28 -2.55 -10.83 6.10
CA THR A 28 -1.98 -11.75 7.08
C THR A 28 -1.37 -10.98 8.26
N ASN A 29 -1.80 -11.31 9.48
CA ASN A 29 -1.41 -10.56 10.68
C ASN A 29 0.10 -10.58 10.95
N GLU A 30 0.73 -11.75 10.84
CA GLU A 30 2.19 -11.88 11.05
C GLU A 30 3.00 -11.07 10.04
N ILE A 31 2.59 -11.09 8.77
CA ILE A 31 3.24 -10.31 7.71
C ILE A 31 3.03 -8.82 7.98
N PHE A 32 1.79 -8.36 8.14
CA PHE A 32 1.52 -6.94 8.29
C PHE A 32 2.16 -6.33 9.55
N SER A 33 2.10 -7.04 10.67
CA SER A 33 2.68 -6.59 11.94
C SER A 33 4.22 -6.54 11.91
N SER A 34 4.86 -7.27 10.99
CA SER A 34 6.32 -7.32 10.84
C SER A 34 6.89 -6.31 9.85
N LEU A 35 6.04 -5.59 9.10
CA LEU A 35 6.48 -4.54 8.18
C LEU A 35 6.91 -3.28 8.95
N GLU A 36 8.06 -2.74 8.57
CA GLU A 36 8.46 -1.40 8.96
C GLU A 36 7.73 -0.37 8.08
N ILE A 37 7.55 0.86 8.58
CA ILE A 37 6.86 1.92 7.81
C ILE A 37 7.57 2.21 6.48
N SER A 38 8.90 2.04 6.43
CA SER A 38 9.70 2.14 5.20
C SER A 38 9.31 1.10 4.16
N ASP A 39 8.97 -0.12 4.60
CA ASP A 39 8.59 -1.22 3.73
C ASP A 39 7.24 -0.94 3.08
N ILE A 40 6.28 -0.45 3.87
CA ILE A 40 4.95 -0.05 3.40
C ILE A 40 5.07 1.06 2.33
N LYS A 41 5.84 2.11 2.62
CA LYS A 41 6.08 3.20 1.68
C LYS A 41 6.77 2.72 0.39
N TYR A 42 7.71 1.79 0.51
CA TYR A 42 8.40 1.22 -0.63
C TYR A 42 7.49 0.36 -1.50
N ILE A 43 6.66 -0.51 -0.91
CA ILE A 43 5.65 -1.31 -1.62
C ILE A 43 4.69 -0.39 -2.37
N TYR A 44 4.20 0.67 -1.70
CA TYR A 44 3.34 1.67 -2.33
C TYR A 44 4.01 2.33 -3.54
N GLN A 45 5.25 2.80 -3.38
CA GLN A 45 5.97 3.47 -4.47
C GLN A 45 6.17 2.55 -5.66
N LYS A 46 6.45 1.26 -5.42
CA LYS A 46 6.58 0.27 -6.51
C LYS A 46 5.29 0.08 -7.27
N GLU A 47 4.15 0.10 -6.58
CA GLU A 47 2.86 0.03 -7.23
C GLU A 47 2.54 1.29 -8.04
N LEU A 48 2.85 2.46 -7.49
CA LEU A 48 2.71 3.73 -8.20
C LEU A 48 3.60 3.79 -9.45
N ASP A 49 4.82 3.27 -9.38
CA ASP A 49 5.73 3.20 -10.53
C ASP A 49 5.25 2.22 -11.61
N ARG A 50 4.48 1.19 -11.23
CA ARG A 50 3.79 0.29 -12.18
C ARG A 50 2.62 0.99 -12.84
N TYR A 51 1.77 1.63 -12.06
CA TYR A 51 0.63 2.41 -12.54
C TYR A 51 1.05 3.44 -13.60
N LYS A 52 2.13 4.19 -13.36
CA LYS A 52 2.62 5.20 -14.33
C LYS A 52 3.02 4.65 -15.70
N LYS A 53 3.10 3.32 -15.86
CA LYS A 53 3.47 2.66 -17.12
C LYS A 53 2.28 2.01 -17.84
N GLU A 54 1.13 1.88 -17.17
CA GLU A 54 -0.02 1.11 -17.64
C GLU A 54 -1.32 1.88 -17.31
N ASP A 55 -2.04 2.35 -18.33
CA ASP A 55 -3.35 3.03 -18.17
C ASP A 55 -4.37 2.09 -17.48
N GLY A 56 -5.12 2.61 -16.50
CA GLY A 56 -6.28 1.92 -15.90
C GLY A 56 -6.01 1.13 -14.61
N ILE A 57 -4.87 1.33 -13.96
CA ILE A 57 -4.49 0.67 -12.69
C ILE A 57 -4.89 1.50 -11.44
N GLU A 58 -5.65 2.61 -11.56
CA GLU A 58 -6.02 3.45 -10.39
C GLU A 58 -6.66 2.64 -9.26
N ASN A 59 -7.51 1.68 -9.63
CA ASN A 59 -8.22 0.83 -8.70
C ASN A 59 -7.28 -0.04 -7.86
N GLU A 60 -6.14 -0.47 -8.41
CA GLU A 60 -5.17 -1.31 -7.69
C GLU A 60 -4.47 -0.55 -6.56
N ILE A 61 -4.09 0.71 -6.82
CA ILE A 61 -3.50 1.60 -5.82
C ILE A 61 -4.51 1.88 -4.71
N ILE A 62 -5.77 2.16 -5.09
CA ILE A 62 -6.85 2.42 -4.12
C ILE A 62 -7.09 1.17 -3.25
N TYR A 63 -7.15 -0.03 -3.85
CA TYR A 63 -7.32 -1.27 -3.09
C TYR A 63 -6.17 -1.51 -2.12
N MET A 64 -4.93 -1.28 -2.55
CA MET A 64 -3.77 -1.37 -1.65
C MET A 64 -3.89 -0.40 -0.47
N LEU A 65 -4.23 0.87 -0.72
CA LEU A 65 -4.44 1.87 0.32
C LEU A 65 -5.56 1.47 1.29
N GLN A 66 -6.67 0.92 0.79
CA GLN A 66 -7.77 0.40 1.61
C GLN A 66 -7.31 -0.77 2.50
N VAL A 67 -6.53 -1.71 1.96
CA VAL A 67 -5.98 -2.84 2.73
C VAL A 67 -5.01 -2.36 3.80
N LEU A 68 -4.14 -1.39 3.48
CA LEU A 68 -3.26 -0.75 4.47
C LEU A 68 -4.08 -0.10 5.60
N ALA A 69 -5.10 0.69 5.25
CA ALA A 69 -5.94 1.37 6.24
C ALA A 69 -6.72 0.38 7.12
N TYR A 70 -7.28 -0.68 6.54
CA TYR A 70 -8.04 -1.70 7.26
C TYR A 70 -7.14 -2.46 8.24
N ASN A 71 -5.94 -2.84 7.81
CA ASN A 71 -5.02 -3.66 8.61
C ASN A 71 -4.11 -2.85 9.55
N ARG A 72 -4.11 -1.51 9.49
CA ARG A 72 -3.17 -0.65 10.25
C ARG A 72 -3.07 -0.95 11.74
N HIS A 73 -4.17 -1.36 12.37
CA HIS A 73 -4.25 -1.69 13.80
C HIS A 73 -3.37 -2.89 14.20
N LYS A 74 -2.94 -3.70 13.22
CA LYS A 74 -2.01 -4.83 13.40
C LYS A 74 -0.55 -4.37 13.49
N SER A 75 -0.24 -3.15 13.07
CA SER A 75 1.11 -2.60 13.06
C SER A 75 1.36 -1.68 14.25
N LYS A 76 2.60 -1.66 14.74
CA LYS A 76 3.11 -0.63 15.66
C LYS A 76 3.08 0.78 15.06
N TYR A 77 2.95 0.89 13.74
CA TYR A 77 2.91 2.14 12.97
C TYR A 77 1.48 2.57 12.61
N SER A 78 0.45 2.12 13.35
CA SER A 78 -0.97 2.35 13.02
C SER A 78 -1.29 3.81 12.63
N GLU A 79 -0.85 4.78 13.44
CA GLU A 79 -1.10 6.20 13.16
C GLU A 79 -0.34 6.71 11.94
N GLU A 80 0.94 6.35 11.80
CA GLU A 80 1.75 6.73 10.63
C GLU A 80 1.19 6.15 9.33
N ILE A 81 0.65 4.93 9.37
CA ILE A 81 -0.04 4.30 8.25
C ILE A 81 -1.34 5.06 7.94
N ALA A 82 -2.11 5.47 8.96
CA ALA A 82 -3.34 6.23 8.76
C ALA A 82 -3.07 7.57 8.06
N THR A 83 -2.08 8.33 8.55
CA THR A 83 -1.66 9.59 7.92
C THR A 83 -1.19 9.36 6.49
N PHE A 84 -0.30 8.37 6.28
CA PHE A 84 0.20 8.04 4.95
C PHE A 84 -0.92 7.71 3.96
N VAL A 85 -1.88 6.86 4.35
CA VAL A 85 -3.00 6.49 3.48
C VAL A 85 -3.87 7.70 3.16
N LEU A 86 -4.20 8.53 4.16
CA LEU A 86 -5.00 9.73 3.95
C LEU A 86 -4.29 10.68 2.98
N ASP A 87 -3.02 11.01 3.22
CA ASP A 87 -2.24 11.89 2.36
C ASP A 87 -2.27 11.41 0.90
N LYS A 88 -2.07 10.11 0.66
CA LYS A 88 -2.06 9.54 -0.70
C LYS A 88 -3.43 9.51 -1.36
N LEU A 89 -4.51 9.25 -0.62
CA LEU A 89 -5.86 9.36 -1.16
C LEU A 89 -6.19 10.81 -1.57
N PHE A 90 -5.81 11.80 -0.74
CA PHE A 90 -6.03 13.22 -1.06
C PHE A 90 -5.20 13.68 -2.26
N GLU A 91 -3.93 13.27 -2.35
CA GLU A 91 -3.09 13.54 -3.52
C GLU A 91 -3.76 13.02 -4.81
N MET A 92 -4.31 11.80 -4.79
CA MET A 92 -4.99 11.22 -5.96
C MET A 92 -6.28 11.97 -6.33
N MET A 93 -7.13 12.32 -5.37
CA MET A 93 -8.36 13.09 -5.65
C MET A 93 -8.06 14.52 -6.17
N SER A 94 -6.96 15.13 -5.71
CA SER A 94 -6.59 16.48 -6.13
C SER A 94 -6.19 16.55 -7.60
N ILE A 95 -5.68 15.46 -8.17
CA ILE A 95 -5.33 15.37 -9.59
C ILE A 95 -6.60 15.39 -10.45
N GLU A 96 -7.63 14.61 -10.08
CA GLU A 96 -8.90 14.55 -10.83
C GLU A 96 -9.66 15.88 -10.83
N LEU A 97 -9.65 16.62 -9.72
CA LEU A 97 -10.32 17.92 -9.61
C LEU A 97 -9.65 19.02 -10.44
N ILE A 98 -8.33 18.96 -10.60
CA ILE A 98 -7.58 19.92 -11.42
C ILE A 98 -7.91 19.67 -12.91
N ASP A 99 -7.93 18.43 -13.38
CA ASP A 99 -8.25 18.10 -14.77
C ASP A 99 -9.69 18.46 -15.19
N LEU A 100 -10.63 18.44 -14.24
CA LEU A 100 -12.02 18.89 -14.47
C LEU A 100 -12.17 20.42 -14.52
N SER A 101 -11.18 21.18 -14.03
CA SER A 101 -11.21 22.65 -14.03
C SER A 101 -10.68 23.29 -15.32
N TYR A 102 -10.09 22.48 -16.22
CA TYR A 102 -9.54 22.91 -17.50
C TYR A 102 -10.29 22.37 -18.73
N ASN A 103 -11.42 21.67 -18.52
CA ASN A 103 -12.38 21.27 -19.56
C ASN A 103 -13.71 22.03 -19.41
#